data_AF-A0A511AYM0-F1
#
_entry.id   AF-A0A511AYM0-F1
#
_cell.length_a   1.000
_cell.length_b   1.000
_cell.length_c   1.000
_cell.angle_alpha   90.00
_cell.angle_beta   90.00
_cell.angle_gamma   90.00
#
_symmetry.space_group_name_H-M   'P 1'
#
loop_
_entity.id
_entity.type
_entity.pdbx_description
1 polymer ?
#
loop_
_entity_poly.entity_id
_entity_poly.type
_entity_poly.pdbx_seq_one_letter_code
_entity_poly.pdbx_strand_id
1 'polypeptide(L)'
;MTDMRQVLLLATVVAGLGVGEPHTAHAQIIDPEWRATQAAIKADEQKQCRHMTLTRKFQCQEQLQETYTAKGLVSGTMPYVRRRFGGESVQELDQEIRSINRTYSQARRLNGYEYPLSGELTADMQQGNVSYLSRLIEEKGGMSPLLPFGNR
;
A
#
# COMPACT_ATOMS: atom_id res chain seq x y z
N MET A 1 -9.69 17.98 -63.24
CA MET A 1 -9.08 16.69 -63.63
C MET A 1 -9.08 15.82 -62.40
N THR A 2 -9.99 14.86 -62.42
CA THR A 2 -10.20 13.78 -61.45
C THR A 2 -9.01 12.84 -61.46
N ASP A 3 -8.46 12.53 -60.29
CA ASP A 3 -7.74 11.28 -60.11
C ASP A 3 -8.41 10.49 -58.98
N MET A 4 -8.71 9.24 -59.34
CA MET A 4 -9.70 8.38 -58.74
C MET A 4 -8.99 7.04 -58.52
N ARG A 5 -9.06 6.57 -57.27
CA ARG A 5 -8.85 5.17 -56.85
C ARG A 5 -7.44 4.60 -56.98
N GLN A 6 -6.83 4.35 -55.82
CA GLN A 6 -6.52 2.97 -55.44
C GLN A 6 -6.95 2.69 -53.99
N VAL A 7 -7.89 1.76 -53.86
CA VAL A 7 -8.28 1.08 -52.63
C VAL A 7 -7.59 -0.28 -52.65
N LEU A 8 -6.78 -0.57 -51.64
CA LEU A 8 -6.34 -1.92 -51.26
C LEU A 8 -6.35 -1.94 -49.72
N LEU A 9 -7.47 -2.24 -49.07
CA LEU A 9 -7.92 -3.56 -48.62
C LEU A 9 -6.85 -4.43 -47.92
N LEU A 10 -7.13 -4.67 -46.63
CA LEU A 10 -6.92 -5.90 -45.85
C LEU A 10 -5.50 -6.31 -45.45
N ALA A 11 -5.20 -6.15 -44.15
CA ALA A 11 -4.80 -7.27 -43.31
C ALA A 11 -5.09 -6.94 -41.83
N THR A 12 -6.26 -7.35 -41.37
CA THR A 12 -6.59 -7.61 -39.97
C THR A 12 -5.57 -8.59 -39.39
N VAL A 13 -4.74 -8.15 -38.44
CA VAL A 13 -4.02 -9.05 -37.54
C VAL A 13 -4.95 -9.34 -36.36
N VAL A 14 -5.83 -10.31 -36.55
CA VAL A 14 -6.44 -11.08 -35.46
C VAL A 14 -5.68 -12.39 -35.40
N ALA A 15 -4.72 -12.50 -34.49
CA ALA A 15 -4.22 -13.79 -34.01
C ALA A 15 -3.38 -13.55 -32.75
N GLY A 16 -4.01 -13.81 -31.62
CA GLY A 16 -3.40 -13.75 -30.31
C GLY A 16 -4.42 -14.16 -29.27
N LEU A 17 -5.02 -15.34 -29.46
CA LEU A 17 -5.66 -16.12 -28.40
C LEU A 17 -4.62 -16.40 -27.31
N GLY A 18 -4.37 -15.41 -26.47
CA GLY A 18 -4.04 -15.64 -25.08
C GLY A 18 -5.36 -15.64 -24.36
N VAL A 19 -5.87 -16.82 -24.02
CA VAL A 19 -6.78 -16.96 -22.88
C VAL A 19 -5.95 -16.59 -21.66
N GLY A 20 -5.73 -15.28 -21.49
CA GLY A 20 -5.35 -14.75 -20.20
C GLY A 20 -6.58 -14.95 -19.36
N GLU A 21 -6.55 -15.97 -18.50
CA GLU A 21 -7.38 -15.99 -17.32
C GLU A 21 -7.48 -14.56 -16.80
N PRO A 22 -8.66 -14.03 -16.45
CA PRO A 22 -8.70 -12.90 -15.56
C PRO A 22 -8.12 -13.43 -14.23
N HIS A 23 -6.79 -13.49 -14.14
CA HIS A 23 -6.12 -13.22 -12.89
C HIS A 23 -6.70 -11.87 -12.53
N THR A 24 -7.64 -11.89 -11.58
CA THR A 24 -8.11 -10.72 -10.88
C THR A 24 -6.86 -10.02 -10.42
N ALA A 25 -6.37 -9.08 -11.21
CA ALA A 25 -5.21 -8.29 -10.89
C ALA A 25 -5.69 -7.45 -9.72
N HIS A 26 -5.43 -7.95 -8.51
CA HIS A 26 -5.74 -7.25 -7.28
C HIS A 26 -5.15 -5.85 -7.43
N ALA A 27 -6.03 -4.85 -7.53
CA ALA A 27 -5.62 -3.50 -7.83
C ALA A 27 -4.65 -3.05 -6.73
N GLN A 28 -3.43 -2.74 -7.12
CA GLN A 28 -2.35 -2.46 -6.17
C GLN A 28 -2.61 -1.12 -5.50
N ILE A 29 -2.78 -1.13 -4.19
CA ILE A 29 -3.00 0.09 -3.42
C ILE A 29 -1.64 0.64 -3.03
N ILE A 30 -1.28 1.76 -3.64
CA ILE A 30 0.02 2.41 -3.44
C ILE A 30 -0.18 3.66 -2.62
N ASP A 31 0.58 3.77 -1.52
CA ASP A 31 0.75 5.03 -0.80
C ASP A 31 2.07 5.71 -1.22
N PRO A 32 2.02 6.90 -1.85
CA PRO A 32 3.22 7.63 -2.28
C PRO A 32 4.16 7.98 -1.13
N GLU A 33 3.63 8.28 0.06
CA GLU A 33 4.44 8.63 1.23
C GLU A 33 5.19 7.41 1.76
N TRP A 34 4.50 6.27 1.83
CA TRP A 34 5.14 4.99 2.13
C TRP A 34 6.17 4.58 1.08
N ARG A 35 5.89 4.78 -0.21
CA ARG A 35 6.86 4.54 -1.29
C ARG A 35 8.14 5.34 -1.11
N ALA A 36 8.01 6.63 -0.84
CA ALA A 36 9.14 7.52 -0.58
C ALA A 36 9.93 7.07 0.66
N THR A 37 9.23 6.66 1.71
CA THR A 37 9.83 6.13 2.94
C THR A 37 10.62 4.85 2.69
N GLN A 38 10.05 3.86 1.97
CA GLN A 38 10.77 2.64 1.61
C GLN A 38 12.03 2.93 0.79
N ALA A 39 11.97 3.89 -0.13
CA ALA A 39 13.14 4.30 -0.90
C ALA A 39 14.21 4.92 0.01
N ALA A 40 13.82 5.73 0.99
CA ALA A 40 14.73 6.32 1.97
C ALA A 40 15.37 5.25 2.89
N ILE A 41 14.57 4.32 3.43
CA ILE A 41 15.05 3.19 4.23
C ILE A 41 16.08 2.40 3.43
N LYS A 42 15.77 2.02 2.19
CA LYS A 42 16.69 1.26 1.33
C LYS A 42 17.99 2.02 1.04
N ALA A 43 17.91 3.32 0.83
CA ALA A 43 19.09 4.15 0.63
C ALA A 43 19.96 4.22 1.89
N ASP A 44 19.35 4.31 3.07
CA ASP A 44 20.05 4.33 4.35
C ASP A 44 20.64 2.97 4.72
N GLU A 45 19.94 1.87 4.41
CA GLU A 45 20.47 0.51 4.55
C GLU A 45 21.76 0.33 3.73
N GLN A 46 21.78 0.83 2.50
CA GLN A 46 22.97 0.77 1.64
C GLN A 46 24.13 1.61 2.17
N LYS A 47 23.84 2.72 2.85
CA LYS A 47 24.87 3.59 3.45
C LYS A 47 25.41 3.01 4.75
N GLN A 48 24.53 2.49 5.61
CA GLN A 48 24.83 2.18 7.00
C GLN A 48 25.09 0.69 7.23
N CYS A 49 24.35 -0.22 6.57
CA CYS A 49 24.37 -1.65 6.87
C CYS A 49 25.21 -2.48 5.88
N ARG A 50 25.77 -1.87 4.82
CA ARG A 50 26.38 -2.59 3.68
C ARG A 50 27.56 -3.49 4.03
N HIS A 51 28.49 -3.00 4.86
CA HIS A 51 29.76 -3.68 5.13
C HIS A 51 29.75 -4.49 6.44
N MET A 52 28.56 -4.87 6.93
CA MET A 52 28.38 -5.58 8.19
C MET A 52 28.29 -7.10 7.99
N THR A 53 28.64 -7.86 9.03
CA THR A 53 28.36 -9.30 9.09
C THR A 53 26.84 -9.56 9.08
N LEU A 54 26.41 -10.74 8.67
CA LEU A 54 24.98 -11.05 8.48
C LEU A 54 24.12 -10.69 9.71
N THR A 55 24.50 -11.12 10.92
CA THR A 55 23.78 -10.81 12.15
C THR A 55 23.72 -9.31 12.43
N ARG A 56 24.85 -8.59 12.28
CA ARG A 56 24.91 -7.14 12.49
C ARG A 56 24.11 -6.38 11.43
N LYS A 57 24.08 -6.89 10.20
CA LYS A 57 23.27 -6.33 9.12
C LYS A 57 21.78 -6.42 9.43
N PHE A 58 21.30 -7.57 9.92
CA PHE A 58 19.90 -7.71 10.35
C PHE A 58 19.55 -6.74 11.48
N GLN A 59 20.40 -6.66 12.52
CA GLN A 59 20.21 -5.69 13.60
C GLN A 59 20.21 -4.24 13.10
N CYS A 60 21.08 -3.90 12.15
CA CYS A 60 21.13 -2.58 11.54
C CYS A 60 19.86 -2.25 10.75
N GLN A 61 19.35 -3.21 9.98
CA GLN A 61 18.08 -3.06 9.24
C GLN A 61 16.89 -2.88 10.20
N GLU A 62 16.85 -3.65 11.28
CA GLU A 62 15.82 -3.54 12.32
C GLU A 62 15.86 -2.15 12.99
N GLN A 63 17.04 -1.69 13.41
CA GLN A 63 17.23 -0.35 14.01
C GLN A 63 16.84 0.79 13.05
N LEU A 64 17.15 0.66 11.77
CA LEU A 64 16.68 1.61 10.76
C LEU A 64 15.16 1.60 10.69
N GLN A 65 14.54 0.43 10.54
CA GLN A 65 13.08 0.30 10.48
C GLN A 65 12.39 0.90 11.73
N GLU A 66 12.93 0.65 12.92
CA GLU A 66 12.47 1.24 14.18
C GLU A 66 12.55 2.77 14.17
N THR A 67 13.66 3.33 13.67
CA THR A 67 13.85 4.78 13.57
C THR A 67 12.79 5.43 12.69
N TYR A 68 12.48 4.82 11.54
CA TYR A 68 11.44 5.30 10.64
C TYR A 68 10.03 5.10 11.23
N THR A 69 9.82 4.00 11.95
CA THR A 69 8.57 3.73 12.67
C THR A 69 8.32 4.77 13.75
N ALA A 70 9.33 5.10 14.57
CA ALA A 70 9.23 6.11 15.61
C ALA A 70 8.91 7.51 15.07
N LYS A 71 9.40 7.84 13.86
CA LYS A 71 9.05 9.06 13.12
C LYS A 71 7.65 9.04 12.51
N GLY A 72 6.92 7.93 12.64
CA GLY A 72 5.62 7.72 12.03
C GLY A 72 5.66 7.56 10.51
N LEU A 73 6.79 7.19 9.91
CA LEU A 73 6.93 7.08 8.45
C LEU A 73 6.47 5.71 7.91
N VAL A 74 6.29 4.72 8.77
CA VAL A 74 5.98 3.34 8.39
C VAL A 74 4.47 3.09 8.50
N SER A 75 3.81 2.91 7.36
CA SER A 75 2.37 2.59 7.32
C SER A 75 2.07 1.24 7.99
N GLY A 76 0.86 1.07 8.49
CA GLY A 76 0.48 -0.10 9.31
C GLY A 76 0.93 0.00 10.76
N THR A 77 1.33 1.18 11.24
CA THR A 77 1.80 1.41 12.62
C THR A 77 1.06 2.56 13.29
N MET A 78 0.92 2.51 14.62
CA MET A 78 0.27 3.58 15.39
C MET A 78 0.96 4.94 15.23
N PRO A 79 2.32 5.06 15.28
CA PRO A 79 2.98 6.35 15.06
C PRO A 79 2.65 6.99 13.71
N TYR A 80 2.52 6.16 12.66
CA TYR A 80 2.12 6.66 11.34
C TYR A 80 0.70 7.21 11.35
N VAL A 81 -0.25 6.47 11.92
CA VAL A 81 -1.65 6.94 12.01
C VAL A 81 -1.74 8.23 12.82
N ARG A 82 -1.05 8.31 13.96
CA ARG A 82 -1.03 9.53 14.78
C ARG A 82 -0.38 10.71 14.07
N ARG A 83 0.69 10.51 13.31
CA ARG A 83 1.32 11.61 12.57
C ARG A 83 0.41 12.10 11.44
N ARG A 84 -0.15 11.18 10.65
CA ARG A 84 -0.91 11.52 9.44
C ARG A 84 -2.31 12.02 9.75
N PHE A 85 -3.00 11.38 10.70
CA PHE A 85 -4.41 11.62 10.97
C PHE A 85 -4.67 12.19 12.38
N GLY A 86 -3.64 12.40 13.21
CA GLY A 86 -3.80 12.88 14.59
C GLY A 86 -4.52 14.22 14.73
N GLY A 87 -4.40 15.08 13.71
CA GLY A 87 -5.07 16.39 13.65
C GLY A 87 -6.53 16.32 13.17
N GLU A 88 -6.98 15.18 12.66
CA GLU A 88 -8.32 15.04 12.09
C GLU A 88 -9.41 14.93 13.16
N SER A 89 -10.61 15.35 12.78
CA SER A 89 -11.83 15.16 13.55
C SER A 89 -12.30 13.69 13.52
N VAL A 90 -13.14 13.30 14.49
CA VAL A 90 -13.72 11.94 14.52
C VAL A 90 -14.43 11.60 13.20
N GLN A 91 -15.14 12.56 12.61
CA GLN A 91 -15.86 12.35 11.35
C GLN A 91 -14.93 12.08 10.17
N GLU A 92 -13.78 12.76 10.10
CA GLU A 92 -12.75 12.55 9.06
C GLU A 92 -12.09 11.19 9.22
N LEU A 93 -11.74 10.80 10.47
CA LEU A 93 -11.21 9.47 10.77
C LEU A 93 -12.18 8.35 10.36
N ASP A 94 -13.47 8.53 10.61
CA ASP A 94 -14.52 7.60 10.17
C ASP A 94 -14.64 7.51 8.64
N GLN A 95 -14.41 8.61 7.94
CA GLN A 95 -14.40 8.62 6.47
C GLN A 95 -13.18 7.88 5.93
N GLU A 96 -12.03 8.03 6.58
CA GLU A 96 -10.80 7.33 6.23
C GLU A 96 -10.95 5.81 6.41
N ILE A 97 -11.50 5.36 7.55
CA ILE A 97 -11.81 3.93 7.77
C ILE A 97 -12.72 3.41 6.65
N ARG A 98 -13.78 4.15 6.29
CA ARG A 98 -14.68 3.78 5.18
C ARG A 98 -13.99 3.78 3.82
N SER A 99 -13.00 4.65 3.61
CA SER A 99 -12.19 4.69 2.39
C SER A 99 -11.34 3.42 2.29
N ILE A 100 -10.62 3.08 3.36
CA ILE A 100 -9.78 1.88 3.44
C ILE A 100 -10.64 0.62 3.21
N ASN A 101 -11.77 0.49 3.90
CA ASN A 101 -12.65 -0.68 3.78
C ASN A 101 -13.18 -0.90 2.36
N ARG A 102 -13.42 0.18 1.59
CA ARG A 102 -13.83 0.08 0.18
C ARG A 102 -12.75 -0.52 -0.72
N THR A 103 -11.49 -0.27 -0.38
CA THR A 103 -10.32 -0.76 -1.13
C THR A 103 -9.74 -2.06 -0.56
N TYR A 104 -10.12 -2.45 0.66
CA TYR A 104 -9.51 -3.57 1.38
C TYR A 104 -9.53 -4.91 0.63
N SER A 105 -10.60 -5.21 -0.11
CA SER A 105 -10.69 -6.43 -0.93
C SER A 105 -9.71 -6.45 -2.12
N GLN A 106 -9.19 -5.30 -2.50
CA GLN A 106 -8.17 -5.13 -3.54
C GLN A 106 -6.75 -5.22 -2.97
N ALA A 107 -6.59 -5.03 -1.66
CA ALA A 107 -5.30 -5.14 -0.99
C ALA A 107 -4.79 -6.58 -1.05
N ARG A 108 -3.54 -6.77 -1.47
CA ARG A 108 -2.92 -8.10 -1.49
C ARG A 108 -2.67 -8.59 -0.07
N ARG A 109 -3.04 -9.84 0.16
CA ARG A 109 -2.62 -10.63 1.31
C ARG A 109 -1.34 -11.35 0.91
N LEU A 110 -0.23 -10.97 1.53
CA LEU A 110 1.05 -11.61 1.25
C LEU A 110 1.17 -12.87 2.10
N ASN A 111 1.54 -13.97 1.45
CA ASN A 111 1.90 -15.22 2.13
C ASN A 111 3.43 -15.31 2.28
N GLY A 112 3.93 -16.24 3.09
CA GLY A 112 5.29 -16.20 3.67
C GLY A 112 6.51 -15.94 2.75
N TYR A 113 6.44 -16.18 1.44
CA TYR A 113 7.54 -15.89 0.51
C TYR A 113 7.31 -14.65 -0.38
N GLU A 114 6.15 -14.02 -0.29
CA GLU A 114 5.81 -12.82 -1.03
C GLU A 114 6.27 -11.56 -0.30
N TYR A 115 6.85 -10.64 -1.05
CA TYR A 115 7.27 -9.33 -0.55
C TYR A 115 6.36 -8.25 -1.12
N PRO A 116 6.07 -7.18 -0.35
CA PRO A 116 5.30 -6.06 -0.83
C PRO A 116 6.06 -5.34 -1.95
N LEU A 117 5.31 -4.88 -2.96
CA LEU A 117 5.80 -3.97 -3.97
C LEU A 117 6.10 -2.61 -3.35
N SER A 118 6.84 -1.77 -4.10
CA SER A 118 7.26 -0.49 -3.59
C SER A 118 6.09 0.48 -3.35
N GLY A 119 5.87 0.82 -2.08
CA GLY A 119 4.74 1.63 -1.62
C GLY A 119 3.42 0.88 -1.47
N GLU A 120 3.41 -0.43 -1.63
CA GLU A 120 2.18 -1.23 -1.48
C GLU A 120 1.66 -1.19 -0.04
N LEU A 121 0.37 -0.93 0.09
CA LEU A 121 -0.41 -1.11 1.32
C LEU A 121 -1.04 -2.50 1.28
N THR A 122 -0.44 -3.45 1.99
CA THR A 122 -0.96 -4.83 2.11
C THR A 122 -2.24 -4.85 2.93
N ALA A 123 -3.00 -5.94 2.85
CA ALA A 123 -4.18 -6.14 3.67
C ALA A 123 -3.85 -6.02 5.17
N ASP A 124 -2.76 -6.62 5.64
CA ASP A 124 -2.36 -6.55 7.05
C ASP A 124 -2.04 -5.10 7.49
N MET A 125 -1.38 -4.32 6.63
CA MET A 125 -1.10 -2.92 6.90
C MET A 125 -2.38 -2.08 6.97
N GLN A 126 -3.34 -2.34 6.08
CA GLN A 126 -4.63 -1.66 6.10
C GLN A 126 -5.45 -2.04 7.33
N GLN A 127 -5.47 -3.31 7.71
CA GLN A 127 -6.11 -3.77 8.93
C GLN A 127 -5.48 -3.11 10.16
N GLY A 128 -4.15 -3.02 10.20
CA GLY A 128 -3.42 -2.27 11.23
C GLY A 128 -3.83 -0.80 11.28
N ASN A 129 -3.83 -0.11 10.13
CA ASN A 129 -4.23 1.30 10.04
C ASN A 129 -5.65 1.53 10.55
N VAL A 130 -6.61 0.69 10.15
CA VAL A 130 -7.99 0.80 10.62
C VAL A 130 -8.12 0.59 12.12
N SER A 131 -7.43 -0.42 12.68
CA SER A 131 -7.39 -0.65 14.13
C SER A 131 -6.87 0.58 14.88
N TYR A 132 -5.80 1.21 14.38
CA TYR A 132 -5.23 2.40 14.99
C TYR A 132 -6.09 3.65 14.80
N LEU A 133 -6.76 3.82 13.66
CA LEU A 133 -7.73 4.89 13.43
C LEU A 133 -8.92 4.78 14.39
N SER A 134 -9.47 3.56 14.56
CA SER A 134 -10.52 3.26 15.54
C SER A 134 -10.10 3.66 16.96
N ARG A 135 -8.88 3.30 17.38
CA ARG A 135 -8.35 3.73 18.68
C ARG A 135 -8.19 5.25 18.77
N LEU A 136 -7.79 5.93 17.70
CA LEU A 136 -7.68 7.39 17.68
C LEU A 136 -9.06 8.07 17.81
N ILE A 137 -10.12 7.48 17.26
CA ILE A 137 -11.51 7.92 17.47
C ILE A 137 -11.91 7.79 18.94
N GLU A 138 -11.63 6.64 19.57
CA GLU A 138 -11.91 6.40 20.99
C GLU A 138 -11.15 7.39 21.89
N GLU A 139 -9.87 7.64 21.60
CA GLU A 139 -9.03 8.61 22.32
C GLU A 139 -9.58 10.04 22.21
N LYS A 140 -10.32 10.36 21.14
CA LYS A 140 -11.00 11.65 20.93
C LYS A 140 -12.43 11.69 21.50
N GLY A 141 -12.86 10.64 22.21
CA GLY A 141 -14.20 10.54 22.80
C GLY A 141 -15.31 10.16 21.81
N GLY A 142 -14.95 9.74 20.59
CA GLY A 142 -15.87 9.21 19.61
C GLY A 142 -16.17 7.72 19.83
N MET A 143 -17.25 7.24 19.24
CA MET A 143 -17.58 5.81 19.22
C MET A 143 -16.92 5.17 18.01
N SER A 144 -16.08 4.16 18.23
CA SER A 144 -15.43 3.41 17.16
C SER A 144 -16.48 2.74 16.24
N PRO A 145 -16.29 2.74 14.90
CA PRO A 145 -17.25 2.15 13.98
C PRO A 145 -17.36 0.62 14.21
N LEU A 146 -18.59 0.12 14.26
CA LEU A 146 -18.91 -1.20 14.81
C LEU A 146 -18.35 -2.39 14.02
N LEU A 147 -17.94 -2.25 12.74
CA LEU A 147 -17.35 -3.33 11.94
C LEU A 147 -16.51 -2.76 10.79
N PRO A 148 -15.16 -2.81 10.83
CA PRO A 148 -14.36 -2.36 9.71
C PRO A 148 -14.34 -3.34 8.52
N PHE A 149 -14.40 -4.65 8.78
CA PHE A 149 -14.34 -5.66 7.71
C PHE A 149 -15.60 -6.54 7.75
N GLY A 150 -16.65 -6.07 7.08
CA GLY A 150 -17.94 -6.75 6.98
C GLY A 150 -18.02 -7.69 5.77
N ASN A 151 -18.31 -8.96 6.07
CA ASN A 151 -18.64 -10.09 5.21
C ASN A 151 -19.32 -9.75 3.86
N ARG A 152 -18.75 -10.27 2.79
CA ARG A 152 -19.52 -10.89 1.70
C ARG A 152 -19.06 -12.31 1.53
#